data_AF-A0A101IPG7-F1
#
_entry.id   AF-A0A101IPG7-F1
#
_cell.length_a   1.000
_cell.length_b   1.000
_cell.length_c   1.000
_cell.angle_alpha   90.00
_cell.angle_beta   90.00
_cell.angle_gamma   90.00
#
_symmetry.space_group_name_H-M   'P 1'
#
loop_
_entity.id
_entity.type
_entity.pdbx_description
1 polymer ?
#
loop_
_entity_poly.entity_id
_entity_poly.type
_entity_poly.pdbx_seq_one_letter_code
_entity_poly.pdbx_strand_id
1 'polypeptide(L)'
;MKVNIPYTLNIFLPIIGWSILCSAFSFFLILSLASFELEVTKNTFLYAFPVLVLVFSFLGVIRYGGAKLWSGEEIKIINENVSSSGELLSSKTETINKIFTSLVYVSRSTTINVFAGGLSVLVLMILALWVNQASSYDLMLVVVGGVIAIFFSCAFATFFCQQAMFNVVKECRRILIERGEDTEDVILSSIAPKFYFLFFLPFFTILIILLFIPSFSFNAAMLCFVALLMTFIIDKTLFSYISNSLNELQGFAKELPVGERAVFITGSLDKEIVSLSEALNKASEQIYFSKKELERSKEDMAKRVEELEKFFKLTVNRELKMIELKKELKKCIEKQNSKTD
;
A
#
# COMPACT_ATOMS: atom_id res chain seq x y z
N MET A 1 32.37 13.49 0.29
CA MET A 1 31.35 13.75 -0.76
C MET A 1 30.25 12.71 -0.57
N LYS A 2 29.06 13.07 -0.07
CA LYS A 2 27.96 12.10 0.07
C LYS A 2 27.41 11.84 -1.33
N VAL A 3 27.59 10.63 -1.84
CA VAL A 3 26.98 10.20 -3.10
C VAL A 3 25.47 10.19 -2.88
N ASN A 4 24.74 11.11 -3.53
CA ASN A 4 23.29 11.17 -3.40
C ASN A 4 22.70 10.13 -4.34
N ILE A 5 22.28 8.99 -3.79
CA ILE A 5 21.67 7.90 -4.56
C ILE A 5 20.23 8.32 -4.89
N PRO A 6 19.80 8.28 -6.17
CA PRO A 6 18.44 8.62 -6.55
C PRO A 6 17.41 7.75 -5.83
N TYR A 7 16.25 8.33 -5.50
CA TYR A 7 15.19 7.63 -4.76
C TYR A 7 14.74 6.32 -5.44
N THR A 8 14.54 6.35 -6.75
CA THR A 8 14.15 5.14 -7.50
C THR A 8 15.22 4.06 -7.48
N LEU A 9 16.52 4.43 -7.47
CA LEU A 9 17.61 3.47 -7.34
C LEU A 9 17.68 2.86 -5.94
N ASN A 10 17.40 3.63 -4.88
CA ASN A 10 17.30 3.11 -3.51
C ASN A 10 16.22 2.02 -3.38
N ILE A 11 15.08 2.20 -4.05
CA ILE A 11 14.02 1.18 -4.09
C ILE A 11 14.44 -0.03 -4.93
N PHE A 12 15.11 0.21 -6.05
CA PHE A 12 15.39 -0.85 -7.02
C PHE A 12 16.60 -1.72 -6.64
N LEU A 13 17.55 -1.22 -5.85
CA LEU A 13 18.72 -1.99 -5.40
C LEU A 13 18.35 -3.27 -4.64
N PRO A 14 17.45 -3.26 -3.63
CA PRO A 14 16.96 -4.48 -2.99
C PRO A 14 16.30 -5.45 -3.97
N ILE A 15 15.56 -4.95 -4.97
CA ILE A 15 14.90 -5.78 -6.00
C ILE A 15 15.94 -6.47 -6.90
N ILE A 16 16.99 -5.76 -7.30
CA ILE A 16 18.12 -6.36 -8.05
C ILE A 16 18.81 -7.42 -7.20
N GLY A 17 19.15 -7.09 -5.95
CA GLY A 17 19.79 -8.03 -5.03
C GLY A 17 18.97 -9.31 -4.86
N TRP A 18 17.65 -9.17 -4.71
CA TRP A 18 16.73 -10.29 -4.64
C TRP A 18 16.68 -11.11 -5.94
N SER A 19 16.65 -10.42 -7.10
CA SER A 19 16.65 -11.09 -8.40
C SER A 19 17.93 -11.90 -8.62
N ILE A 20 19.08 -11.38 -8.22
CA ILE A 20 20.37 -12.11 -8.25
C ILE A 20 20.30 -13.34 -7.35
N LEU A 21 19.70 -13.22 -6.16
CA LEU A 21 19.53 -14.35 -5.24
C LEU A 21 18.60 -15.42 -5.82
N CYS A 22 17.50 -15.02 -6.47
CA CYS A 22 16.61 -15.93 -7.19
C CYS A 22 17.32 -16.64 -8.35
N SER A 23 18.12 -15.90 -9.11
CA SER A 23 18.94 -16.47 -10.19
C SER A 23 19.99 -17.43 -9.65
N ALA A 24 20.64 -17.13 -8.53
CA ALA A 24 21.60 -18.02 -7.88
C ALA A 24 20.91 -19.31 -7.38
N PHE A 25 19.73 -19.19 -6.77
CA PHE A 25 18.93 -20.34 -6.38
C PHE A 25 18.61 -21.25 -7.58
N SER A 26 18.13 -20.66 -8.68
CA SER A 26 17.85 -21.38 -9.92
C SER A 26 19.09 -22.01 -10.54
N PHE A 27 20.22 -21.30 -10.54
CA PHE A 27 21.51 -21.81 -11.00
C PHE A 27 21.92 -23.09 -10.25
N PHE A 28 21.85 -23.08 -8.92
CA PHE A 28 22.18 -24.27 -8.11
C PHE A 28 21.15 -25.39 -8.27
N LEU A 29 19.86 -25.06 -8.40
CA LEU A 29 18.82 -26.03 -8.69
C LEU A 29 19.11 -26.74 -10.02
N ILE A 30 19.38 -26.00 -11.08
CA ILE A 30 19.72 -26.55 -12.40
C ILE A 30 20.99 -27.40 -12.31
N LEU A 31 22.08 -26.92 -11.70
CA LEU A 31 23.31 -27.70 -11.54
C LEU A 31 23.12 -29.00 -10.75
N SER A 32 22.16 -29.03 -9.81
CA SER A 32 21.89 -30.21 -8.99
C SER A 32 21.09 -31.29 -9.72
N LEU A 33 20.38 -30.92 -10.79
CA LEU A 33 19.44 -31.82 -11.51
C LEU A 33 19.87 -32.12 -12.94
N ALA A 34 20.52 -31.16 -13.61
CA ALA A 34 20.96 -31.32 -14.98
C ALA A 34 22.20 -32.20 -15.04
N SER A 35 22.18 -33.13 -15.98
CA SER A 35 23.28 -34.07 -16.19
C SER A 35 24.41 -33.46 -17.01
N PHE A 36 24.06 -32.53 -17.92
CA PHE A 36 24.96 -31.90 -18.89
C PHE A 36 25.93 -32.91 -19.52
N GLU A 37 25.42 -33.74 -20.43
CA GLU A 37 26.17 -34.85 -21.05
C GLU A 37 27.48 -34.40 -21.74
N LEU A 38 27.51 -33.17 -22.27
CA LEU A 38 28.67 -32.59 -22.92
C LEU A 38 29.36 -31.57 -22.00
N GLU A 39 30.69 -31.64 -21.90
CA GLU A 39 31.47 -30.68 -21.11
C GLU A 39 31.27 -29.23 -21.61
N VAL A 40 31.08 -29.06 -22.92
CA VAL A 40 30.82 -27.75 -23.56
C VAL A 40 29.50 -27.14 -23.09
N THR A 41 28.43 -27.92 -22.91
CA THR A 41 27.13 -27.41 -22.47
C THR A 41 27.19 -27.01 -21.00
N LYS A 42 27.85 -27.82 -20.16
CA LYS A 42 28.12 -27.49 -18.75
C LYS A 42 28.90 -26.19 -18.61
N ASN A 43 30.01 -26.05 -19.35
CA ASN A 43 30.84 -24.85 -19.30
C ASN A 43 30.08 -23.62 -19.82
N THR A 44 29.32 -23.77 -20.90
CA THR A 44 28.45 -22.71 -21.40
C THR A 44 27.47 -22.25 -20.33
N PHE A 45 26.80 -23.18 -19.64
CA PHE A 45 25.90 -22.84 -18.54
C PHE A 45 26.61 -22.10 -17.40
N LEU A 46 27.74 -22.66 -16.93
CA LEU A 46 28.51 -22.13 -15.80
C LEU A 46 28.98 -20.68 -16.00
N TYR A 47 29.36 -20.31 -17.23
CA TYR A 47 29.86 -18.97 -17.52
C TYR A 47 28.81 -18.03 -18.09
N ALA A 48 27.96 -18.48 -19.00
CA ALA A 48 26.97 -17.60 -19.65
C ALA A 48 25.87 -17.18 -18.67
N PHE A 49 25.41 -18.08 -17.80
CA PHE A 49 24.30 -17.76 -16.89
C PHE A 49 24.64 -16.62 -15.92
N PRO A 50 25.74 -16.67 -15.15
CA PRO A 50 26.08 -15.56 -14.25
C PRO A 50 26.37 -14.26 -15.00
N VAL A 51 27.02 -14.33 -16.17
CA VAL A 51 27.30 -13.14 -16.99
C VAL A 51 26.01 -12.47 -17.45
N LEU A 52 25.04 -13.23 -17.95
CA LEU A 52 23.75 -12.66 -18.36
C LEU A 52 23.02 -12.04 -17.18
N VAL A 53 22.97 -12.71 -16.02
CA VAL A 53 22.34 -12.17 -14.81
C VAL A 53 23.00 -10.85 -14.39
N LEU A 54 24.33 -10.77 -14.41
CA LEU A 54 25.07 -9.54 -14.08
C LEU A 54 24.81 -8.42 -15.09
N VAL A 55 24.78 -8.72 -16.39
CA VAL A 55 24.49 -7.74 -17.45
C VAL A 55 23.09 -7.16 -17.26
N PHE A 56 22.06 -7.99 -17.12
CA PHE A 56 20.68 -7.50 -16.93
C PHE A 56 20.50 -6.76 -15.59
N SER A 57 21.18 -7.19 -14.53
CA SER A 57 21.21 -6.47 -13.25
C SER A 57 21.83 -5.08 -13.41
N PHE A 58 22.94 -4.97 -14.14
CA PHE A 58 23.61 -3.70 -14.42
C PHE A 58 22.77 -2.78 -15.29
N LEU A 59 22.08 -3.31 -16.31
CA LEU A 59 21.12 -2.55 -17.10
C LEU A 59 19.98 -1.99 -16.23
N GLY A 60 19.53 -2.77 -15.24
CA GLY A 60 18.60 -2.32 -14.21
C GLY A 60 19.14 -1.11 -13.42
N VAL A 61 20.37 -1.20 -12.92
CA VAL A 61 21.02 -0.08 -12.20
C VAL A 61 21.08 1.18 -13.07
N ILE A 62 21.46 1.05 -14.35
CA ILE A 62 21.53 2.19 -15.28
C ILE A 62 20.16 2.84 -15.47
N ARG A 63 19.12 2.03 -15.70
CA ARG A 63 17.75 2.52 -15.95
C ARG A 63 17.20 3.31 -14.76
N TYR A 64 17.32 2.76 -13.55
CA TYR A 64 16.77 3.38 -12.34
C TYR A 64 17.73 4.39 -11.68
N GLY A 65 19.01 4.36 -12.04
CA GLY A 65 20.00 5.36 -11.64
C GLY A 65 19.84 6.72 -12.32
N GLY A 66 18.88 6.89 -13.24
CA GLY A 66 18.61 8.17 -13.90
C GLY A 66 19.59 8.53 -15.02
N ALA A 67 20.22 7.53 -15.66
CA ALA A 67 21.05 7.79 -16.83
C ALA A 67 20.18 8.34 -17.97
N LYS A 68 20.49 9.57 -18.42
CA LYS A 68 19.68 10.38 -19.37
C LYS A 68 19.19 9.65 -20.63
N LEU A 69 19.89 8.61 -21.07
CA LEU A 69 19.62 7.90 -22.31
C LEU A 69 18.65 6.71 -22.14
N TRP A 70 18.49 6.20 -20.90
CA TRP A 70 17.78 4.96 -20.59
C TRP A 70 16.71 5.11 -19.50
N SER A 71 16.68 6.23 -18.77
CA SER A 71 15.65 6.52 -17.78
C SER A 71 14.38 7.03 -18.46
N GLY A 72 13.23 6.38 -18.19
CA GLY A 72 11.92 6.90 -18.57
C GLY A 72 11.62 8.26 -17.92
N GLU A 73 10.68 9.01 -18.50
CA GLU A 73 10.30 10.34 -18.01
C GLU A 73 9.77 10.29 -16.57
N GLU A 74 9.08 9.21 -16.21
CA GLU A 74 8.50 8.97 -14.89
C GLU A 74 9.59 8.81 -13.81
N ILE A 75 10.66 8.07 -14.13
CA ILE A 75 11.82 7.88 -13.24
C ILE A 75 12.52 9.22 -13.00
N LYS A 76 12.64 10.04 -14.06
CA LYS A 76 13.26 11.35 -13.98
C LYS A 76 12.45 12.30 -13.11
N ILE A 77 11.12 12.36 -13.31
CA ILE A 77 10.21 13.18 -12.49
C ILE A 77 10.35 12.83 -11.01
N ILE A 78 10.38 11.54 -10.66
CA ILE A 78 10.54 11.10 -9.27
C ILE A 78 11.93 11.51 -8.73
N ASN A 79 13.01 11.20 -9.45
CA ASN A 79 14.36 11.46 -8.97
C ASN A 79 14.70 12.96 -8.83
N GLU A 80 14.03 13.83 -9.59
CA GLU A 80 14.20 15.29 -9.49
C GLU A 80 13.39 15.92 -8.35
N ASN A 81 12.28 15.29 -7.94
CA ASN A 81 11.32 15.89 -7.01
C ASN A 81 11.13 15.13 -5.69
N VAL A 82 11.74 13.96 -5.53
CA VAL A 82 11.71 13.15 -4.31
C VAL A 82 13.14 12.92 -3.84
N SER A 83 13.41 13.30 -2.59
CA SER A 83 14.70 13.06 -1.96
C SER A 83 14.96 11.57 -1.76
N SER A 84 16.22 11.20 -1.50
CA SER A 84 16.62 9.82 -1.24
C SER A 84 15.96 9.20 0.01
N SER A 85 15.48 10.01 0.95
CA SER A 85 14.71 9.60 2.13
C SER A 85 13.19 9.51 1.89
N GLY A 86 12.70 9.94 0.72
CA GLY A 86 11.28 9.94 0.38
C GLY A 86 10.55 11.25 0.67
N GLU A 87 11.24 12.31 1.08
CA GLU A 87 10.62 13.64 1.25
C GLU A 87 10.38 14.32 -0.11
N LEU A 88 9.21 14.95 -0.26
CA LEU A 88 8.83 15.72 -1.45
C LEU A 88 9.56 17.07 -1.47
N LEU A 89 10.22 17.38 -2.58
CA LEU A 89 10.96 18.63 -2.76
C LEU A 89 10.12 19.74 -3.42
N SER A 90 9.03 19.39 -4.10
CA SER A 90 8.16 20.33 -4.79
C SER A 90 6.89 20.62 -4.00
N SER A 91 6.51 21.90 -3.94
CA SER A 91 5.26 22.38 -3.33
C SER A 91 4.14 22.61 -4.35
N LYS A 92 4.40 22.51 -5.66
CA LYS A 92 3.42 22.81 -6.71
C LYS A 92 2.48 21.62 -6.95
N THR A 93 1.16 21.87 -7.00
CA THR A 93 0.12 20.84 -7.14
C THR A 93 0.30 20.00 -8.40
N GLU A 94 0.55 20.64 -9.55
CA GLU A 94 0.76 19.95 -10.82
C GLU A 94 1.96 18.99 -10.76
N THR A 95 3.04 19.39 -10.08
CA THR A 95 4.21 18.55 -9.91
C THR A 95 3.92 17.37 -8.98
N ILE A 96 3.17 17.58 -7.89
CA ILE A 96 2.77 16.50 -6.97
C ILE A 96 1.89 15.48 -7.68
N ASN A 97 0.96 15.93 -8.52
CA ASN A 97 0.14 15.02 -9.34
C ASN A 97 1.01 14.20 -10.31
N LYS A 98 1.97 14.85 -10.99
CA LYS A 98 2.94 14.15 -11.86
C LYS A 98 3.79 13.13 -11.08
N ILE A 99 4.22 13.45 -9.86
CA ILE A 99 4.96 12.51 -8.99
C ILE A 99 4.07 11.32 -8.63
N PHE A 100 2.83 11.56 -8.21
CA PHE A 100 1.88 10.52 -7.84
C PHE A 100 1.65 9.53 -8.99
N THR A 101 1.29 10.04 -10.18
CA THR A 101 1.09 9.22 -11.38
C THR A 101 2.36 8.47 -11.78
N SER A 102 3.53 9.11 -11.66
CA SER A 102 4.82 8.47 -11.92
C SER A 102 5.11 7.34 -10.93
N LEU A 103 4.84 7.52 -9.64
CA LEU A 103 5.05 6.48 -8.61
C LEU A 103 4.18 5.24 -8.90
N VAL A 104 2.91 5.46 -9.22
CA VAL A 104 1.98 4.40 -9.60
C VAL A 104 2.46 3.66 -10.85
N TYR A 105 2.89 4.40 -11.88
CA TYR A 105 3.43 3.82 -13.11
C TYR A 105 4.72 3.02 -12.86
N VAL A 106 5.65 3.55 -12.06
CA VAL A 106 6.89 2.87 -11.71
C VAL A 106 6.61 1.60 -10.92
N SER A 107 5.63 1.61 -10.00
CA SER A 107 5.20 0.42 -9.27
C SER A 107 4.76 -0.71 -10.23
N ARG A 108 3.93 -0.39 -11.23
CA ARG A 108 3.49 -1.34 -12.26
C ARG A 108 4.62 -1.82 -13.17
N SER A 109 5.36 -0.86 -13.74
CA SER A 109 6.39 -1.15 -14.74
C SER A 109 7.56 -1.92 -14.16
N THR A 110 7.84 -1.77 -12.85
CA THR A 110 8.90 -2.51 -12.16
C THR A 110 8.69 -4.02 -12.25
N THR A 111 7.48 -4.51 -11.98
CA THR A 111 7.17 -5.94 -12.09
C THR A 111 7.34 -6.44 -13.53
N ILE A 112 6.87 -5.65 -14.50
CA ILE A 112 6.99 -5.98 -15.93
C ILE A 112 8.46 -6.00 -16.37
N ASN A 113 9.27 -5.05 -15.91
CA ASN A 113 10.70 -4.97 -16.24
C ASN A 113 11.49 -6.14 -15.64
N VAL A 114 11.18 -6.54 -14.40
CA VAL A 114 11.79 -7.72 -13.76
C VAL A 114 11.39 -8.99 -14.52
N PHE A 115 10.12 -9.12 -14.90
CA PHE A 115 9.65 -10.23 -15.73
C PHE A 115 10.36 -10.28 -17.09
N ALA A 116 10.43 -9.14 -17.80
CA ALA A 116 11.06 -9.05 -19.11
C ALA A 116 12.57 -9.33 -19.04
N GLY A 117 13.27 -8.80 -18.03
CA GLY A 117 14.68 -9.07 -17.80
C GLY A 117 14.94 -10.56 -17.52
N GLY A 118 14.15 -11.17 -16.63
CA GLY A 118 14.28 -12.59 -16.33
C GLY A 118 13.94 -13.48 -17.53
N LEU A 119 12.90 -13.16 -18.29
CA LEU A 119 12.55 -13.88 -19.52
C LEU A 119 13.65 -13.75 -20.58
N SER A 120 14.28 -12.58 -20.70
CA SER A 120 15.40 -12.36 -21.62
C SER A 120 16.60 -13.22 -21.27
N VAL A 121 16.96 -13.31 -19.98
CA VAL A 121 18.02 -14.21 -19.51
C VAL A 121 17.66 -15.66 -19.84
N LEU A 122 16.43 -16.09 -19.58
CA LEU A 122 15.99 -17.45 -19.85
C LEU A 122 16.08 -17.81 -21.34
N VAL A 123 15.55 -16.96 -22.22
CA VAL A 123 15.56 -17.19 -23.67
C VAL A 123 16.99 -17.26 -24.20
N LEU A 124 17.86 -16.32 -23.79
CA LEU A 124 19.26 -16.31 -24.19
C LEU A 124 20.01 -17.54 -23.71
N MET A 125 19.72 -18.02 -22.50
CA MET A 125 20.31 -19.26 -21.98
C MET A 125 19.85 -20.50 -22.73
N ILE A 126 18.56 -20.61 -23.07
CA ILE A 126 18.04 -21.72 -23.87
C ILE A 126 18.71 -21.71 -25.26
N LEU A 127 18.81 -20.55 -25.90
CA LEU A 127 19.48 -20.42 -27.20
C LEU A 127 20.96 -20.83 -27.12
N ALA A 128 21.69 -20.35 -26.10
CA ALA A 128 23.10 -20.68 -25.90
C ALA A 128 23.31 -22.19 -25.71
N LEU A 129 22.44 -22.85 -24.92
CA LEU A 129 22.54 -24.29 -24.70
C LEU A 129 22.09 -25.11 -25.91
N TRP A 130 21.08 -24.65 -26.63
CA TRP A 130 20.59 -25.30 -27.84
C TRP A 130 21.63 -25.30 -28.96
N VAL A 131 22.33 -24.17 -29.16
CA VAL A 131 23.47 -24.07 -30.12
C VAL A 131 24.58 -25.05 -29.77
N ASN A 132 24.81 -25.30 -28.48
CA ASN A 132 25.80 -26.25 -28.01
C ASN A 132 25.27 -27.70 -27.91
N GLN A 133 24.14 -28.00 -28.55
CA GLN A 133 23.55 -29.35 -28.63
C GLN A 133 23.19 -29.95 -27.25
N ALA A 134 22.71 -29.13 -26.31
CA ALA A 134 22.23 -29.63 -25.02
C ALA A 134 21.03 -30.58 -25.18
N SER A 135 20.94 -31.56 -24.27
CA SER A 135 19.84 -32.51 -24.23
C SER A 135 18.49 -31.81 -23.98
N SER A 136 17.40 -32.37 -24.50
CA SER A 136 16.05 -31.82 -24.25
C SER A 136 15.69 -31.83 -22.76
N TYR A 137 16.25 -32.77 -22.00
CA TYR A 137 16.06 -32.84 -20.55
C TYR A 137 16.73 -31.67 -19.82
N ASP A 138 18.00 -31.36 -20.14
CA ASP A 138 18.71 -30.24 -19.52
C ASP A 138 18.05 -28.89 -19.89
N LEU A 139 17.58 -28.75 -21.13
CA LEU A 139 16.81 -27.57 -21.57
C LEU A 139 15.51 -27.41 -20.76
N MET A 140 14.77 -28.51 -20.52
CA MET A 140 13.55 -28.47 -19.72
C MET A 140 13.84 -28.05 -18.28
N LEU A 141 14.93 -28.53 -17.67
CA LEU A 141 15.34 -28.14 -16.32
C LEU A 141 15.70 -26.65 -16.25
N VAL A 142 16.37 -26.11 -17.28
CA VAL A 142 16.67 -24.67 -17.38
C VAL A 142 15.38 -23.85 -17.47
N VAL A 143 14.38 -24.31 -18.23
CA VAL A 143 13.06 -23.67 -18.29
C VAL A 143 12.39 -23.66 -16.91
N VAL A 144 12.31 -24.81 -16.25
CA VAL A 144 11.66 -24.94 -14.93
C VAL A 144 12.36 -24.07 -13.89
N GLY A 145 13.69 -24.18 -13.77
CA GLY A 145 14.46 -23.36 -12.84
C GLY A 145 14.36 -21.87 -13.15
N GLY A 146 14.37 -21.49 -14.43
CA GLY A 146 14.24 -20.10 -14.86
C GLY A 146 12.87 -19.51 -14.53
N VAL A 147 11.79 -20.25 -14.80
CA VAL A 147 10.42 -19.84 -14.46
C VAL A 147 10.25 -19.63 -12.96
N ILE A 148 10.79 -20.52 -12.12
CA ILE A 148 10.76 -20.36 -10.66
C ILE A 148 11.48 -19.07 -10.23
N ALA A 149 12.68 -18.79 -10.77
CA ALA A 149 13.41 -17.56 -10.44
C ALA A 149 12.66 -16.30 -10.87
N ILE A 150 12.08 -16.29 -12.08
CA ILE A 150 11.27 -15.18 -12.58
C ILE A 150 10.09 -14.94 -11.64
N PHE A 151 9.41 -16.02 -11.24
CA PHE A 151 8.24 -15.95 -10.38
C PHE A 151 8.56 -15.36 -9.00
N PHE A 152 9.60 -15.85 -8.32
CA PHE A 152 10.06 -15.30 -7.04
C PHE A 152 10.54 -13.85 -7.16
N SER A 153 11.20 -13.50 -8.26
CA SER A 153 11.68 -12.14 -8.49
C SER A 153 10.52 -11.17 -8.70
N CYS A 154 9.51 -11.56 -9.50
CA CYS A 154 8.31 -10.75 -9.74
C CYS A 154 7.50 -10.56 -8.47
N ALA A 155 7.28 -11.63 -7.70
CA ALA A 155 6.58 -11.59 -6.42
C ALA A 155 7.15 -10.55 -5.47
N PHE A 156 8.46 -10.64 -5.23
CA PHE A 156 9.17 -9.72 -4.37
C PHE A 156 9.15 -8.29 -4.93
N ALA A 157 9.40 -8.13 -6.23
CA ALA A 157 9.38 -6.82 -6.88
C ALA A 157 8.03 -6.11 -6.73
N THR A 158 6.92 -6.83 -6.88
CA THR A 158 5.57 -6.27 -6.70
C THR A 158 5.34 -5.80 -5.26
N PHE A 159 5.57 -6.66 -4.27
CA PHE A 159 5.27 -6.33 -2.88
C PHE A 159 6.25 -5.32 -2.28
N PHE A 160 7.54 -5.50 -2.53
CA PHE A 160 8.57 -4.60 -2.01
C PHE A 160 8.42 -3.18 -2.59
N CYS A 161 8.14 -3.05 -3.88
CA CYS A 161 7.97 -1.73 -4.50
C CYS A 161 6.76 -0.98 -3.91
N GLN A 162 5.63 -1.68 -3.72
CA GLN A 162 4.46 -1.09 -3.06
C GLN A 162 4.73 -0.73 -1.60
N GLN A 163 5.43 -1.57 -0.86
CA GLN A 163 5.84 -1.30 0.52
C GLN A 163 6.76 -0.07 0.61
N ALA A 164 7.77 0.01 -0.27
CA ALA A 164 8.76 1.09 -0.24
C ALA A 164 8.16 2.45 -0.62
N MET A 165 7.21 2.47 -1.56
CA MET A 165 6.56 3.71 -2.02
C MET A 165 5.41 4.18 -1.12
N PHE A 166 4.94 3.34 -0.20
CA PHE A 166 3.73 3.56 0.61
C PHE A 166 3.66 4.96 1.25
N ASN A 167 4.74 5.38 1.92
CA ASN A 167 4.76 6.67 2.62
C ASN A 167 4.71 7.87 1.67
N VAL A 168 5.41 7.79 0.54
CA VAL A 168 5.45 8.89 -0.44
C VAL A 168 4.12 9.02 -1.16
N VAL A 169 3.51 7.88 -1.53
CA VAL A 169 2.17 7.84 -2.12
C VAL A 169 1.14 8.44 -1.16
N LYS A 170 1.19 8.07 0.12
CA LYS A 170 0.33 8.63 1.17
C LYS A 170 0.45 10.15 1.23
N GLU A 171 1.68 10.65 1.27
CA GLU A 171 1.97 12.07 1.38
C GLU A 171 1.50 12.86 0.15
N CYS A 172 1.72 12.33 -1.06
CA CYS A 172 1.17 12.91 -2.27
C CYS A 172 -0.37 12.99 -2.22
N ARG A 173 -1.02 11.89 -1.84
CA ARG A 173 -2.49 11.82 -1.73
C ARG A 173 -3.01 12.81 -0.69
N ARG A 174 -2.33 12.94 0.46
CA ARG A 174 -2.66 13.93 1.51
C ARG A 174 -2.66 15.35 0.95
N ILE A 175 -1.58 15.75 0.29
CA ILE A 175 -1.44 17.12 -0.24
C ILE A 175 -2.46 17.40 -1.34
N LEU A 176 -2.78 16.42 -2.19
CA LEU A 176 -3.79 16.58 -3.25
C LEU A 176 -5.20 16.75 -2.67
N ILE A 177 -5.57 15.93 -1.68
CA ILE A 177 -6.87 16.02 -0.99
C ILE A 177 -7.00 17.34 -0.23
N GLU A 178 -5.97 17.76 0.51
CA GLU A 178 -5.95 19.04 1.23
C GLU A 178 -6.16 20.25 0.29
N ARG A 179 -5.81 20.11 -0.99
CA ARG A 179 -5.97 21.14 -2.02
C ARG A 179 -7.28 21.05 -2.81
N GLY A 180 -8.12 20.06 -2.52
CA GLY A 180 -9.39 19.86 -3.21
C GLY A 180 -9.25 19.36 -4.65
N GLU A 181 -8.13 18.73 -4.99
CA GLU A 181 -7.96 18.05 -6.27
C GLU A 181 -8.50 16.62 -6.15
N ASP A 182 -9.31 16.20 -7.13
CA ASP A 182 -9.70 14.80 -7.25
C ASP A 182 -8.48 14.00 -7.70
N THR A 183 -7.96 13.17 -6.80
CA THR A 183 -7.02 12.13 -7.21
C THR A 183 -7.83 11.08 -7.96
N GLU A 184 -7.68 10.98 -9.28
CA GLU A 184 -8.13 9.79 -10.00
C GLU A 184 -7.53 8.58 -9.29
N ASP A 185 -8.36 7.77 -8.64
CA ASP A 185 -7.88 6.64 -7.86
C ASP A 185 -7.34 5.58 -8.81
N VAL A 186 -6.04 5.68 -9.09
CA VAL A 186 -5.34 4.72 -9.94
C VAL A 186 -5.15 3.43 -9.15
N ILE A 187 -6.15 2.57 -9.23
CA ILE A 187 -6.17 1.23 -8.65
C ILE A 187 -5.18 0.35 -9.41
N LEU A 188 -4.12 -0.11 -8.74
CA LEU A 188 -3.09 -0.96 -9.33
C LEU A 188 -3.45 -2.44 -9.29
N SER A 189 -3.98 -2.91 -8.16
CA SER A 189 -4.24 -4.32 -7.92
C SER A 189 -5.33 -4.54 -6.89
N SER A 190 -5.83 -5.78 -6.83
CA SER A 190 -6.63 -6.29 -5.72
C SER A 190 -5.72 -6.98 -4.70
N ILE A 191 -6.08 -6.93 -3.42
CA ILE A 191 -5.44 -7.67 -2.33
C ILE A 191 -5.68 -9.18 -2.46
N ALA A 192 -6.84 -9.59 -2.98
CA ALA A 192 -7.22 -11.00 -3.01
C ALA A 192 -6.25 -11.88 -3.82
N PRO A 193 -5.87 -11.54 -5.08
CA PRO A 193 -4.84 -12.26 -5.82
C PRO A 193 -3.52 -12.37 -5.07
N LYS A 194 -3.12 -11.34 -4.31
CA LYS A 194 -1.88 -11.34 -3.53
C LYS A 194 -1.92 -12.36 -2.39
N PHE A 195 -3.07 -12.49 -1.72
CA PHE A 195 -3.27 -13.52 -0.70
C PHE A 195 -3.26 -14.93 -1.28
N TYR A 196 -3.95 -15.16 -2.40
CA TYR A 196 -3.89 -16.47 -3.07
C TYR A 196 -2.45 -16.81 -3.46
N PHE A 197 -1.73 -15.83 -4.01
CA PHE A 197 -0.34 -15.98 -4.38
C PHE A 197 0.54 -16.42 -3.21
N LEU A 198 0.33 -15.87 -2.00
CA LEU A 198 1.05 -16.24 -0.78
C LEU A 198 0.85 -17.72 -0.39
N PHE A 199 -0.37 -18.25 -0.47
CA PHE A 199 -0.63 -19.64 -0.11
C PHE A 199 -0.18 -20.63 -1.19
N PHE A 200 -0.35 -20.26 -2.45
CA PHE A 200 -0.03 -21.15 -3.57
C PHE A 200 1.47 -21.22 -3.87
N LEU A 201 2.22 -20.14 -3.66
CA LEU A 201 3.65 -20.08 -3.97
C LEU A 201 4.51 -21.16 -3.23
N PRO A 202 4.40 -21.37 -1.91
CA PRO A 202 5.14 -22.44 -1.24
C PRO A 202 4.68 -23.82 -1.73
N PHE A 203 3.37 -24.01 -1.95
CA PHE A 203 2.83 -25.26 -2.45
C PHE A 203 3.36 -25.61 -3.84
N PHE A 204 3.31 -24.67 -4.79
CA PHE A 204 3.85 -24.86 -6.13
C PHE A 204 5.35 -25.09 -6.11
N THR A 205 6.09 -24.40 -5.26
CA THR A 205 7.54 -24.59 -5.19
C THR A 205 7.89 -25.99 -4.68
N ILE A 206 7.23 -26.46 -3.62
CA ILE A 206 7.40 -27.83 -3.12
C ILE A 206 6.97 -28.85 -4.18
N LEU A 207 5.82 -28.62 -4.84
CA LEU A 207 5.32 -29.52 -5.88
C LEU A 207 6.30 -29.66 -7.04
N ILE A 208 6.87 -28.56 -7.52
CA ILE A 208 7.89 -28.58 -8.58
C ILE A 208 9.12 -29.34 -8.09
N ILE A 209 9.62 -29.07 -6.89
CA ILE A 209 10.80 -29.78 -6.38
C ILE A 209 10.51 -31.29 -6.25
N LEU A 210 9.33 -31.69 -5.76
CA LEU A 210 8.98 -33.10 -5.65
C LEU A 210 8.78 -33.81 -6.99
N LEU A 211 8.28 -33.12 -8.01
CA LEU A 211 8.05 -33.71 -9.34
C LEU A 211 9.34 -33.91 -10.14
N PHE A 212 10.35 -33.05 -9.95
CA PHE A 212 11.56 -33.06 -10.76
C PHE A 212 12.79 -33.64 -10.06
N ILE A 213 12.73 -33.92 -8.76
CA ILE A 213 13.83 -34.56 -8.03
C ILE A 213 13.52 -36.06 -7.82
N PRO A 214 14.14 -36.96 -8.61
CA PRO A 214 13.80 -38.38 -8.61
C PRO A 214 14.22 -39.13 -7.32
N SER A 215 15.11 -38.55 -6.51
CA SER A 215 15.47 -39.11 -5.20
C SER A 215 15.72 -37.99 -4.18
N PHE A 216 15.12 -38.10 -3.00
CA PHE A 216 15.24 -37.09 -1.94
C PHE A 216 16.67 -37.09 -1.37
N SER A 217 17.55 -36.32 -2.00
CA SER A 217 18.93 -36.13 -1.57
C SER A 217 19.04 -35.00 -0.54
N PHE A 218 20.14 -34.95 0.21
CA PHE A 218 20.42 -33.84 1.12
C PHE A 218 20.44 -32.47 0.39
N ASN A 219 20.96 -32.45 -0.85
CA ASN A 219 20.98 -31.23 -1.68
C ASN A 219 19.56 -30.76 -2.03
N ALA A 220 18.66 -31.69 -2.37
CA ALA A 220 17.26 -31.40 -2.61
C ALA A 220 16.57 -30.82 -1.37
N ALA A 221 16.83 -31.41 -0.19
CA ALA A 221 16.30 -30.91 1.08
C ALA A 221 16.78 -29.49 1.40
N MET A 222 18.07 -29.20 1.17
CA MET A 222 18.64 -27.86 1.34
C MET A 222 18.02 -26.84 0.38
N LEU A 223 17.79 -27.21 -0.88
CA LEU A 223 17.12 -26.34 -1.86
C LEU A 223 15.65 -26.07 -1.47
N CYS A 224 14.92 -27.08 -1.00
CA CYS A 224 13.57 -26.89 -0.43
C CYS A 224 13.61 -25.89 0.73
N PHE A 225 14.57 -26.03 1.64
CA PHE A 225 14.70 -25.14 2.79
C PHE A 225 14.99 -23.69 2.38
N VAL A 226 15.89 -23.47 1.40
CA VAL A 226 16.16 -22.14 0.85
C VAL A 226 14.91 -21.56 0.17
N ALA A 227 14.19 -22.35 -0.62
CA ALA A 227 12.94 -21.91 -1.25
C ALA A 227 11.87 -21.50 -0.22
N LEU A 228 11.74 -22.24 0.89
CA LEU A 228 10.86 -21.89 1.99
C LEU A 228 11.29 -20.60 2.69
N LEU A 229 12.59 -20.40 2.93
CA LEU A 229 13.11 -19.14 3.46
C LEU A 229 12.83 -17.97 2.52
N MET A 230 12.97 -18.15 1.21
CA MET A 230 12.68 -17.11 0.23
C MET A 230 11.20 -16.74 0.22
N THR A 231 10.33 -17.74 0.29
CA THR A 231 8.88 -17.58 0.45
C THR A 231 8.56 -16.78 1.71
N PHE A 232 9.15 -17.16 2.85
CA PHE A 232 8.94 -16.49 4.12
C PHE A 232 9.33 -15.00 4.08
N ILE A 233 10.40 -14.64 3.36
CA ILE A 233 10.80 -13.24 3.19
C ILE A 233 9.77 -12.45 2.37
N ILE A 234 9.26 -13.05 1.27
CA ILE A 234 8.19 -12.46 0.45
C ILE A 234 6.94 -12.26 1.32
N ASP A 235 6.54 -13.27 2.09
CA ASP A 235 5.40 -13.20 2.99
C ASP A 235 5.56 -12.09 4.03
N LYS A 236 6.74 -11.98 4.63
CA LYS A 236 7.06 -10.91 5.57
C LYS A 236 6.88 -9.52 4.95
N THR A 237 7.31 -9.32 3.70
CA THR A 237 7.10 -8.03 3.00
C THR A 237 5.62 -7.74 2.75
N LEU A 238 4.84 -8.74 2.34
CA LEU A 238 3.39 -8.58 2.14
C LEU A 238 2.67 -8.27 3.47
N PHE A 239 2.97 -9.04 4.53
CA PHE A 239 2.39 -8.82 5.86
C PHE A 239 2.77 -7.44 6.41
N SER A 240 4.01 -6.98 6.21
CA SER A 240 4.41 -5.63 6.64
C SER A 240 3.62 -4.56 5.90
N TYR A 241 3.40 -4.71 4.59
CA TYR A 241 2.58 -3.79 3.80
C TYR A 241 1.10 -3.75 4.27
N ILE A 242 0.50 -4.91 4.50
CA ILE A 242 -0.88 -5.02 5.01
C ILE A 242 -0.97 -4.43 6.42
N SER A 243 -0.01 -4.76 7.29
CA SER A 243 0.02 -4.26 8.66
C SER A 243 0.14 -2.73 8.70
N ASN A 244 0.96 -2.13 7.84
CA ASN A 244 1.03 -0.67 7.73
C ASN A 244 -0.34 -0.07 7.37
N SER A 245 -1.03 -0.65 6.39
CA SER A 245 -2.36 -0.20 5.98
C SER A 245 -3.40 -0.33 7.11
N LEU A 246 -3.35 -1.42 7.89
CA LEU A 246 -4.24 -1.64 9.05
C LEU A 246 -3.90 -0.73 10.24
N ASN A 247 -2.62 -0.42 10.45
CA ASN A 247 -2.19 0.51 11.50
C ASN A 247 -2.68 1.94 11.20
N GLU A 248 -2.69 2.34 9.93
CA GLU A 248 -3.29 3.62 9.52
C GLU A 248 -4.79 3.66 9.81
N LEU A 249 -5.50 2.58 9.49
CA LEU A 249 -6.93 2.43 9.77
C LEU A 249 -7.19 2.57 11.27
N GLN A 250 -6.37 1.92 12.10
CA GLN A 250 -6.46 2.01 13.55
C GLN A 250 -6.18 3.44 14.06
N GLY A 251 -5.22 4.14 13.45
CA GLY A 251 -4.92 5.55 13.75
C GLY A 251 -6.15 6.43 13.50
N PHE A 252 -6.74 6.33 12.31
CA PHE A 252 -7.94 7.08 11.96
C PHE A 252 -9.14 6.77 12.86
N ALA A 253 -9.36 5.49 13.20
CA ALA A 253 -10.43 5.10 14.12
C ALA A 253 -10.29 5.74 15.51
N LYS A 254 -9.06 6.04 15.95
CA LYS A 254 -8.79 6.75 17.21
C LYS A 254 -9.00 8.27 17.11
N GLU A 255 -8.86 8.85 15.92
CA GLU A 255 -9.04 10.29 15.68
C GLU A 255 -10.51 10.68 15.43
N LEU A 256 -11.32 9.75 14.91
CA LEU A 256 -12.75 9.93 14.66
C LEU A 256 -13.59 10.50 15.83
N PRO A 257 -13.38 10.11 17.11
CA PRO A 257 -14.19 10.61 18.23
C PRO A 257 -13.85 12.07 18.62
N VAL A 258 -12.72 12.63 18.17
CA VAL A 258 -12.22 13.93 18.64
C VAL A 258 -13.07 15.11 18.15
N GLY A 259 -13.99 14.88 17.20
CA GLY A 259 -14.99 15.86 16.78
C GLY A 259 -14.55 16.79 15.65
N GLU A 260 -13.30 16.66 15.19
CA GLU A 260 -12.84 17.28 13.96
C GLU A 260 -13.20 16.41 12.74
N ARG A 261 -13.28 17.02 11.56
CA ARG A 261 -13.52 16.31 10.30
C ARG A 261 -12.30 15.47 9.96
N ALA A 262 -12.23 14.26 10.48
CA ALA A 262 -11.13 13.34 10.21
C ALA A 262 -11.24 12.82 8.77
N VAL A 263 -10.12 12.84 8.04
CA VAL A 263 -10.00 12.26 6.69
C VAL A 263 -8.98 11.14 6.75
N PHE A 264 -9.41 9.94 6.43
CA PHE A 264 -8.53 8.79 6.26
C PHE A 264 -7.81 8.89 4.92
N ILE A 265 -6.49 8.80 4.99
CA ILE A 265 -5.59 8.84 3.84
C ILE A 265 -4.67 7.63 3.93
N THR A 266 -4.66 6.83 2.86
CA THR A 266 -3.86 5.62 2.77
C THR A 266 -2.75 5.74 1.74
N GLY A 267 -1.59 5.14 2.03
CA GLY A 267 -0.52 4.91 1.06
C GLY A 267 -0.74 3.69 0.16
N SER A 268 -1.82 2.93 0.40
CA SER A 268 -2.14 1.74 -0.37
C SER A 268 -2.61 2.07 -1.79
N LEU A 269 -2.22 1.20 -2.72
CA LEU A 269 -2.61 1.23 -4.13
C LEU A 269 -3.61 0.11 -4.46
N ASP A 270 -4.11 -0.58 -3.44
CA ASP A 270 -5.05 -1.67 -3.59
C ASP A 270 -6.50 -1.21 -3.60
N LYS A 271 -7.28 -1.81 -4.52
CA LYS A 271 -8.70 -1.49 -4.72
C LYS A 271 -9.48 -1.54 -3.42
N GLU A 272 -9.30 -2.59 -2.63
CA GLU A 272 -10.06 -2.83 -1.41
C GLU A 272 -9.76 -1.76 -0.36
N ILE A 273 -8.48 -1.41 -0.15
CA ILE A 273 -8.09 -0.40 0.84
C ILE A 273 -8.49 1.00 0.38
N VAL A 274 -8.37 1.32 -0.91
CA VAL A 274 -8.83 2.61 -1.46
C VAL A 274 -10.35 2.73 -1.33
N SER A 275 -11.12 1.71 -1.68
CA SER A 275 -12.58 1.72 -1.53
C SER A 275 -13.01 1.82 -0.06
N LEU A 276 -12.28 1.15 0.84
CA LEU A 276 -12.50 1.26 2.28
C LEU A 276 -12.21 2.69 2.75
N SER A 277 -11.19 3.33 2.19
CA SER A 277 -10.85 4.71 2.51
C SER A 277 -11.96 5.69 2.14
N GLU A 278 -12.50 5.57 0.93
CA GLU A 278 -13.65 6.38 0.50
C GLU A 278 -14.88 6.16 1.39
N ALA A 279 -15.19 4.90 1.72
CA ALA A 279 -16.32 4.55 2.57
C ALA A 279 -16.18 5.13 3.99
N LEU A 280 -14.97 5.06 4.57
CA LEU A 280 -14.68 5.63 5.88
C LEU A 280 -14.73 7.15 5.88
N ASN A 281 -14.27 7.79 4.81
CA ASN A 281 -14.36 9.25 4.66
C ASN A 281 -15.82 9.72 4.58
N LYS A 282 -16.67 9.01 3.82
CA LYS A 282 -18.12 9.27 3.78
C LYS A 282 -18.77 9.07 5.15
N ALA A 283 -18.41 8.01 5.87
CA ALA A 283 -18.93 7.74 7.20
C ALA A 283 -18.50 8.83 8.21
N SER A 284 -17.23 9.26 8.18
CA SER A 284 -16.71 10.35 9.00
C SER A 284 -17.45 11.66 8.75
N GLU A 285 -17.69 11.99 7.48
CA GLU A 285 -18.46 13.17 7.11
C GLU A 285 -19.89 13.13 7.64
N GLN A 286 -20.59 11.99 7.52
CA GLN A 286 -21.92 11.80 8.08
C GLN A 286 -21.93 11.96 9.60
N ILE A 287 -20.98 11.34 10.30
CA ILE A 287 -20.84 11.46 11.77
C ILE A 287 -20.64 12.92 12.18
N TYR A 288 -19.79 13.65 11.47
CA TYR A 288 -19.54 15.07 11.72
C TYR A 288 -20.82 15.91 11.56
N PHE A 289 -21.56 15.71 10.46
CA PHE A 289 -22.82 16.43 10.24
C PHE A 289 -23.88 16.08 11.29
N SER A 290 -24.05 14.79 11.63
CA SER A 290 -25.00 14.37 12.67
C SER A 290 -24.64 14.93 14.05
N LYS A 291 -23.35 15.01 14.40
CA LYS A 291 -22.91 15.63 15.65
C LYS A 291 -23.23 17.12 15.68
N LYS A 292 -22.97 17.84 14.60
CA LYS A 292 -23.28 19.27 14.46
C LYS A 292 -24.79 19.54 14.54
N GLU A 293 -25.60 18.67 13.95
CA GLU A 293 -27.06 18.75 14.03
C GLU A 293 -27.56 18.48 15.46
N LEU A 294 -26.98 17.49 16.15
CA LEU A 294 -27.29 17.19 17.54
C LEU A 294 -26.90 18.35 18.48
N GLU A 295 -25.75 18.98 18.26
CA GLU A 295 -25.31 20.16 19.02
C GLU A 295 -26.28 21.33 18.83
N ARG A 296 -26.66 21.64 17.58
CA ARG A 296 -27.68 22.66 17.28
C ARG A 296 -29.02 22.36 17.94
N SER A 297 -29.49 21.11 17.85
CA SER A 297 -30.74 20.68 18.48
C SER A 297 -30.71 20.83 20.00
N LYS A 298 -29.55 20.52 20.63
CA LYS A 298 -29.34 20.70 22.06
C LYS A 298 -29.35 22.17 22.46
N GLU A 299 -28.72 23.05 21.68
CA GLU A 299 -28.76 24.50 21.89
C GLU A 299 -30.19 25.05 21.76
N ASP A 300 -30.94 24.61 20.76
CA ASP A 300 -32.33 25.04 20.55
C ASP A 300 -33.25 24.53 21.67
N MET A 301 -33.06 23.29 22.14
CA MET A 301 -33.79 22.78 23.31
C MET A 301 -33.44 23.57 24.58
N ALA A 302 -32.17 23.89 24.80
CA ALA A 302 -31.76 24.70 25.95
C ALA A 302 -32.41 26.09 25.94
N LYS A 303 -32.46 26.75 24.77
CA LYS A 303 -33.17 28.04 24.61
C LYS A 303 -34.66 27.91 24.91
N ARG A 304 -35.33 26.87 24.40
CA ARG A 304 -36.75 26.62 24.67
C ARG A 304 -37.03 26.36 26.15
N VAL A 305 -36.15 25.62 26.84
CA VAL A 305 -36.26 25.41 28.29
C VAL A 305 -36.13 26.73 29.04
N GLU A 306 -35.16 27.58 28.67
CA GLU A 306 -34.98 28.91 29.28
C GLU A 306 -36.19 29.83 29.04
N GLU A 307 -36.77 29.80 27.83
CA GLU A 307 -38.00 30.53 27.51
C GLU A 307 -39.20 30.03 28.33
N LEU A 308 -39.35 28.71 28.49
CA LEU A 308 -40.38 28.13 29.34
C LEU A 308 -40.21 28.55 30.80
N GLU A 309 -38.99 28.53 31.34
CA GLU A 309 -38.72 28.97 32.71
C GLU A 309 -39.06 30.45 32.91
N LYS A 310 -38.69 31.32 31.96
CA LYS A 310 -39.07 32.73 31.95
C LYS A 310 -40.59 32.91 31.92
N PHE A 311 -41.28 32.15 31.07
CA PHE A 311 -42.74 32.19 30.97
C PHE A 311 -43.43 31.72 32.26
N PHE A 312 -42.96 30.62 32.86
CA PHE A 312 -43.47 30.12 34.13
C PHE A 312 -43.27 31.14 35.25
N LYS A 313 -42.08 31.75 35.36
CA LYS A 313 -41.81 32.79 36.36
C LYS A 313 -42.73 34.00 36.21
N LEU A 314 -43.00 34.44 34.98
CA LEU A 314 -43.95 35.51 34.70
C LEU A 314 -45.39 35.13 35.08
N THR A 315 -45.79 33.89 34.76
CA THR A 315 -47.15 33.39 35.04
C THR A 315 -47.40 33.24 36.54
N VAL A 316 -46.47 32.63 37.27
CA VAL A 316 -46.54 32.50 38.73
C VAL A 316 -46.61 33.87 39.41
N ASN A 317 -45.78 34.83 38.97
CA ASN A 317 -45.85 36.20 39.49
C ASN A 317 -47.20 36.88 39.21
N ARG A 318 -47.78 36.66 38.02
CA ARG A 318 -49.12 37.18 37.70
C ARG A 318 -50.20 36.55 38.58
N GLU A 319 -50.16 35.24 38.80
CA GLU A 319 -51.11 34.55 39.67
C GLU A 319 -51.00 35.02 41.12
N LEU A 320 -49.77 35.10 41.66
CA LEU A 320 -49.53 35.62 43.01
C LEU A 320 -50.09 37.04 43.17
N LYS A 321 -49.84 37.92 42.19
CA LYS A 321 -50.38 39.28 42.19
C LYS A 321 -51.91 39.31 42.09
N MET A 322 -52.51 38.40 41.32
CA MET A 322 -53.96 38.25 41.27
C MET A 322 -54.55 37.78 42.61
N ILE A 323 -53.87 36.89 43.31
CA ILE A 323 -54.29 36.41 44.64
C ILE A 323 -54.22 37.56 45.66
N GLU A 324 -53.15 38.37 45.63
CA GLU A 324 -53.06 39.60 46.45
C GLU A 324 -54.19 40.58 46.15
N LEU A 325 -54.41 40.89 44.87
CA LEU A 325 -55.49 41.78 44.45
C LEU A 325 -56.86 41.26 44.88
N LYS A 326 -57.12 39.95 44.77
CA LYS A 326 -58.37 39.34 45.28
C LYS A 326 -58.50 39.48 46.80
N LYS A 327 -57.42 39.33 47.57
CA LYS A 327 -57.42 39.53 49.03
C LYS A 327 -57.70 40.99 49.39
N GLU A 328 -57.08 41.94 48.70
CA GLU A 328 -57.32 43.37 48.90
C GLU A 328 -58.76 43.76 48.56
N LEU A 329 -59.29 43.26 47.45
CA LEU A 329 -60.66 43.50 47.02
C LEU A 329 -61.67 42.95 48.03
N LYS A 330 -61.41 41.76 48.60
CA LYS A 330 -62.21 41.19 49.68
C LYS A 330 -62.21 42.06 50.94
N LYS A 331 -61.04 42.57 51.36
CA LYS A 331 -60.91 43.50 52.48
C LYS A 331 -61.66 44.82 52.24
N CYS A 332 -61.64 45.35 51.02
CA CYS A 332 -62.38 46.55 50.66
C CYS A 332 -63.91 46.34 50.69
N ILE A 333 -64.39 45.19 50.21
CA ILE A 333 -65.81 44.82 50.30
C ILE A 333 -66.25 44.66 51.76
N GLU A 334 -65.46 43.99 52.60
CA GLU A 334 -65.74 43.87 54.04
C GLU A 334 -65.80 45.24 54.74
N LYS A 335 -64.91 46.17 54.39
CA LYS A 335 -64.93 47.56 54.90
C LYS A 335 -66.11 48.41 54.39
N GLN A 336 -66.60 48.14 53.18
CA GLN A 336 -67.80 48.80 52.67
C GLN A 336 -69.06 48.28 53.36
N ASN A 337 -69.17 46.97 53.54
CA ASN A 337 -70.30 46.37 54.24
C ASN A 337 -70.36 46.79 55.71
N SER A 338 -69.22 46.97 56.39
CA SER A 338 -69.16 47.47 57.78
C SER A 338 -69.45 48.98 57.96
N LYS A 339 -69.75 49.71 56.88
CA LYS A 339 -70.18 51.12 56.90
C LYS A 339 -71.67 51.30 56.56
N THR A 340 -72.38 50.21 56.31
CA THR A 340 -73.80 50.20 55.93
C THR A 340 -74.71 49.54 56.98
N ASP A 341 -74.15 49.21 58.13
CA ASP A 341 -74.86 49.04 59.41
C ASP A 341 -74.54 50.25 60.30
#